data_AF-A0A1H6UCY6-F1
#
_entry.id   AF-A0A1H6UCY6-F1
#
_cell.length_a   1.000
_cell.length_b   1.000
_cell.length_c   1.000
_cell.angle_alpha   90.00
_cell.angle_beta   90.00
_cell.angle_gamma   90.00
#
_symmetry.space_group_name_H-M   'P 1'
#
loop_
_entity.id
_entity.type
_entity.pdbx_description
1 polymer ?
#
loop_
_entity_poly.entity_id
_entity_poly.type
_entity_poly.pdbx_seq_one_letter_code
_entity_poly.pdbx_strand_id
1 'polypeptide(L)'
;MKSLEIGIAYYKEGKFEEALKVFNQLIESEGPLPEHLHYRARIQSRLGALDQAIADFDALLQLEPYNTTFISDRAVVLHLLRRNEEAMQAFDQALNLDPQNPYRYSSRAYFKDRIGDLKGAIEDYERAIEMDPEDAVSLNNKGLVEEKLGYLGAARQSFSKSDRLTGYTPPEQRQPDNGNEQSLPGSDSQPKPEKAKPLTIRHVFAILNKLVTDKATRREFKNFIRSKIKGA
;
A
#
# COMPACT_ATOMS: atom_id res chain seq x y z
N MET A 1 -25.54 9.55 21.32
CA MET A 1 -24.99 10.57 20.38
C MET A 1 -23.59 11.07 20.77
N LYS A 2 -23.35 11.71 21.92
CA LYS A 2 -21.99 12.23 22.26
C LYS A 2 -20.89 11.14 22.27
N SER A 3 -21.19 9.95 22.77
CA SER A 3 -20.23 8.82 22.77
C SER A 3 -19.90 8.32 21.36
N LEU A 4 -20.90 8.25 20.46
CA LEU A 4 -20.70 7.87 19.07
C LEU A 4 -19.75 8.84 18.36
N GLU A 5 -19.99 10.14 18.47
CA GLU A 5 -19.13 11.17 17.87
C GLU A 5 -17.68 11.08 18.38
N ILE A 6 -17.49 10.84 19.68
CA ILE A 6 -16.16 10.64 20.28
C ILE A 6 -15.48 9.38 19.71
N GLY A 7 -16.21 8.27 19.59
CA GLY A 7 -15.68 7.03 19.03
C GLY A 7 -15.24 7.21 17.57
N ILE A 8 -16.05 7.92 16.77
CA ILE A 8 -15.72 8.24 15.38
C ILE A 8 -14.51 9.17 15.29
N ALA A 9 -14.40 10.15 16.19
CA ALA A 9 -13.24 11.05 16.25
C ALA A 9 -11.95 10.28 16.55
N TYR A 10 -11.96 9.40 17.56
CA TYR A 10 -10.82 8.53 17.86
C TYR A 10 -10.45 7.63 16.68
N TYR A 11 -11.44 7.05 15.99
CA TYR A 11 -11.18 6.26 14.78
C TYR A 11 -10.49 7.07 13.68
N LYS A 12 -10.96 8.30 13.42
CA LYS A 12 -10.37 9.19 12.40
C LYS A 12 -8.96 9.66 12.77
N GLU A 13 -8.67 9.83 14.05
CA GLU A 13 -7.34 10.17 14.57
C GLU A 13 -6.38 8.96 14.62
N GLY A 14 -6.86 7.74 14.33
CA GLY A 14 -6.07 6.52 14.41
C GLY A 14 -5.87 5.99 15.83
N LYS A 15 -6.61 6.51 16.81
CA LYS A 15 -6.64 6.06 18.21
C LYS A 15 -7.57 4.85 18.33
N PHE A 16 -7.14 3.74 17.74
CA PHE A 16 -8.00 2.57 17.53
C PHE A 16 -8.37 1.88 18.84
N GLU A 17 -7.46 1.82 19.81
CA GLU A 17 -7.71 1.24 21.13
C GLU A 17 -8.74 2.04 21.94
N GLU A 18 -8.67 3.37 21.89
CA GLU A 18 -9.65 4.27 22.51
C GLU A 18 -11.01 4.19 21.81
N ALA A 19 -11.01 4.17 20.48
CA ALA A 19 -12.23 3.99 19.69
C ALA A 19 -12.89 2.64 20.04
N LEU A 20 -12.12 1.56 20.14
CA LEU A 20 -12.64 0.24 20.48
C LEU A 20 -13.36 0.23 21.83
N LYS A 21 -12.79 0.87 22.86
CA LYS A 21 -13.43 0.99 24.18
C LYS A 21 -14.79 1.68 24.08
N VAL A 22 -14.87 2.76 23.31
CA VAL A 22 -16.12 3.51 23.10
C VAL A 22 -17.16 2.64 22.39
N PHE A 23 -16.79 1.94 21.33
CA PHE A 23 -17.74 1.09 20.59
C PHE A 23 -18.17 -0.15 21.36
N ASN A 24 -17.33 -0.72 22.23
CA ASN A 24 -17.75 -1.76 23.15
C ASN A 24 -18.81 -1.23 24.13
N GLN A 25 -18.59 -0.05 24.72
CA GLN A 25 -19.55 0.56 25.63
C GLN A 25 -20.87 0.90 24.93
N LEU A 26 -20.83 1.42 23.70
CA LEU A 26 -22.03 1.70 22.91
C LEU A 26 -22.84 0.43 22.65
N ILE A 27 -22.17 -0.70 22.36
CA ILE A 27 -22.85 -1.98 22.14
C ILE A 27 -23.45 -2.52 23.43
N GLU A 28 -22.77 -2.35 24.57
CA GLU A 28 -23.29 -2.75 25.89
C GLU A 28 -24.52 -1.91 26.29
N SER A 29 -24.53 -0.60 26.01
CA SER A 29 -25.58 0.30 26.47
C SER A 29 -26.75 0.47 25.51
N GLU A 30 -26.47 0.49 24.21
CA GLU A 30 -27.46 0.80 23.15
C GLU A 30 -27.76 -0.43 22.26
N GLY A 31 -26.99 -1.51 22.43
CA GLY A 31 -27.10 -2.73 21.64
C GLY A 31 -26.24 -2.73 20.37
N PRO A 32 -26.18 -3.89 19.68
CA PRO A 32 -25.36 -4.08 18.49
C PRO A 32 -26.00 -3.48 17.23
N LEU A 33 -26.21 -2.15 17.23
CA LEU A 33 -26.72 -1.42 16.06
C LEU A 33 -25.75 -1.52 14.88
N PRO A 34 -26.23 -1.46 13.62
CA PRO A 34 -25.36 -1.58 12.44
C PRO A 34 -24.18 -0.60 12.44
N GLU A 35 -24.40 0.66 12.82
CA GLU A 35 -23.33 1.64 12.89
C GLU A 35 -22.26 1.27 13.93
N HIS A 36 -22.66 0.77 15.11
CA HIS A 36 -21.74 0.39 16.17
C HIS A 36 -20.89 -0.82 15.78
N LEU A 37 -21.54 -1.86 15.23
CA LEU A 37 -20.86 -3.04 14.72
C LEU A 37 -19.91 -2.68 13.58
N HIS A 38 -20.33 -1.81 12.65
CA HIS A 38 -19.50 -1.43 11.50
C HIS A 38 -18.22 -0.72 11.93
N TYR A 39 -18.31 0.26 12.82
CA TYR A 39 -17.11 0.90 13.35
C TYR A 39 -16.25 -0.07 14.16
N ARG A 40 -16.84 -0.91 15.03
CA ARG A 40 -16.09 -1.88 15.82
C ARG A 40 -15.34 -2.87 14.93
N ALA A 41 -15.99 -3.41 13.89
CA ALA A 41 -15.37 -4.32 12.93
C ALA A 41 -14.18 -3.67 12.21
N ARG A 42 -14.33 -2.41 11.76
CA ARG A 42 -13.25 -1.65 11.11
C ARG A 42 -12.08 -1.38 12.05
N ILE A 43 -12.37 -1.04 13.31
CA ILE A 43 -11.37 -0.82 14.36
C ILE A 43 -10.62 -2.12 14.67
N GLN A 44 -11.34 -3.22 14.89
CA GLN A 44 -10.75 -4.55 15.13
C GLN A 44 -9.89 -4.99 13.95
N SER A 45 -10.31 -4.72 12.71
CA SER A 45 -9.51 -4.97 11.51
C SER A 45 -8.17 -4.21 11.54
N ARG A 46 -8.19 -2.93 11.96
CA ARG A 46 -6.97 -2.10 12.11
C ARG A 46 -6.05 -2.60 13.21
N LEU A 47 -6.62 -3.16 14.29
CA LEU A 47 -5.87 -3.74 15.41
C LEU A 47 -5.39 -5.18 15.16
N GLY A 48 -5.74 -5.78 14.01
CA GLY A 48 -5.42 -7.17 13.69
C GLY A 48 -6.27 -8.20 14.42
N ALA A 49 -7.34 -7.79 15.11
CA ALA A 49 -8.35 -8.65 15.71
C ALA A 49 -9.33 -9.16 14.63
N LEU A 50 -8.79 -9.88 13.64
CA LEU A 50 -9.48 -10.20 12.39
C LEU A 50 -10.66 -11.15 12.58
N ASP A 51 -10.58 -12.10 13.52
CA ASP A 51 -11.67 -13.04 13.81
C ASP A 51 -12.85 -12.33 14.48
N GLN A 52 -12.60 -11.33 15.32
CA GLN A 52 -13.66 -10.51 15.90
C GLN A 52 -14.28 -9.60 14.83
N ALA A 53 -13.43 -9.02 13.96
CA ALA A 53 -13.90 -8.17 12.88
C ALA A 53 -14.81 -8.94 11.90
N ILE A 54 -14.44 -10.18 11.52
CA ILE A 54 -15.28 -10.99 10.62
C ILE A 54 -16.61 -11.35 11.28
N ALA A 55 -16.63 -11.63 12.60
CA ALA A 55 -17.86 -11.91 13.32
C ALA A 55 -18.83 -10.72 13.34
N ASP A 56 -18.32 -9.50 13.54
CA ASP A 56 -19.14 -8.29 13.47
C ASP A 56 -19.64 -8.02 12.03
N PHE A 57 -18.81 -8.25 11.01
CA PHE A 57 -19.26 -8.14 9.62
C PHE A 57 -20.29 -9.21 9.24
N ASP A 58 -20.17 -10.44 9.74
CA ASP A 58 -21.16 -11.49 9.54
C ASP A 58 -22.50 -11.10 10.20
N ALA A 59 -22.47 -10.52 11.41
CA ALA A 59 -23.66 -9.99 12.05
C ALA A 59 -24.30 -8.84 11.25
N LEU A 60 -23.49 -7.94 10.70
CA LEU A 60 -23.98 -6.87 9.82
C LEU A 60 -24.66 -7.40 8.57
N LEU A 61 -24.10 -8.43 7.94
CA LEU A 61 -24.69 -9.04 6.74
C LEU A 61 -25.91 -9.91 7.03
N GLN A 62 -26.10 -10.36 8.27
CA GLN A 62 -27.38 -10.95 8.69
C GLN A 62 -28.50 -9.89 8.76
N LEU A 63 -28.16 -8.66 9.19
CA LEU A 63 -29.10 -7.55 9.28
C LEU A 63 -29.39 -6.91 7.91
N GLU A 64 -28.33 -6.72 7.11
CA GLU A 64 -28.40 -6.05 5.81
C GLU A 64 -27.62 -6.85 4.74
N PRO A 65 -28.21 -7.95 4.19
CA PRO A 65 -27.50 -8.87 3.31
C PRO A 65 -26.99 -8.29 1.99
N TYR A 66 -27.55 -7.16 1.56
CA TYR A 66 -27.23 -6.50 0.29
C TYR A 66 -26.47 -5.18 0.47
N ASN A 67 -26.04 -4.85 1.69
CA ASN A 67 -25.25 -3.64 1.92
C ASN A 67 -23.85 -3.81 1.33
N THR A 68 -23.61 -3.19 0.17
CA THR A 68 -22.37 -3.35 -0.60
C THR A 68 -21.14 -2.81 0.13
N THR A 69 -21.32 -1.88 1.06
CA THR A 69 -20.23 -1.38 1.93
C THR A 69 -19.81 -2.44 2.93
N PHE A 70 -20.75 -3.09 3.63
CA PHE A 70 -20.42 -4.18 4.55
C PHE A 70 -19.80 -5.37 3.83
N ILE A 71 -20.30 -5.72 2.64
CA ILE A 71 -19.72 -6.80 1.82
C ILE A 71 -18.26 -6.48 1.44
N SER A 72 -17.99 -5.25 0.97
CA SER A 72 -16.64 -4.83 0.56
C SER A 72 -15.67 -4.75 1.74
N ASP A 73 -16.09 -4.17 2.87
CA ASP A 73 -15.23 -4.07 4.06
C ASP A 73 -14.93 -5.46 4.65
N ARG A 74 -15.92 -6.36 4.65
CA ARG A 74 -15.71 -7.77 5.01
C ARG A 74 -14.71 -8.46 4.09
N ALA A 75 -14.78 -8.19 2.78
CA ALA A 75 -13.84 -8.74 1.80
C ALA A 75 -12.38 -8.33 2.11
N VAL A 76 -12.16 -7.11 2.59
CA VAL A 76 -10.84 -6.67 3.07
C VAL A 76 -10.37 -7.54 4.26
N VAL A 77 -11.24 -7.82 5.23
CA VAL A 77 -10.90 -8.70 6.37
C VAL A 77 -10.60 -10.13 5.92
N LEU A 78 -11.40 -10.67 4.99
CA LEU A 78 -11.13 -11.99 4.40
C LEU A 78 -9.74 -12.06 3.76
N HIS A 79 -9.34 -11.02 3.03
CA HIS A 79 -7.99 -10.93 2.47
C HIS A 79 -6.91 -10.92 3.56
N LEU A 80 -7.11 -10.14 4.64
CA LEU A 80 -6.18 -10.11 5.78
C LEU A 80 -6.07 -11.48 6.47
N LEU A 81 -7.16 -12.25 6.50
CA LEU A 81 -7.22 -13.64 6.96
C LEU A 81 -6.65 -14.65 5.94
N ARG A 82 -6.11 -14.18 4.81
CA ARG A 82 -5.56 -15.00 3.71
C ARG A 82 -6.61 -15.85 2.98
N ARG A 83 -7.90 -15.50 3.10
CA ARG A 83 -9.03 -16.12 2.41
C ARG A 83 -9.32 -15.36 1.10
N ASN A 84 -8.34 -15.37 0.19
CA ASN A 84 -8.34 -14.51 -1.00
C ASN A 84 -9.47 -14.85 -1.99
N GLU A 85 -9.82 -16.13 -2.14
CA GLU A 85 -10.88 -16.57 -3.03
C GLU A 85 -12.24 -16.03 -2.57
N GLU A 86 -12.52 -16.11 -1.27
CA GLU A 86 -13.76 -15.56 -0.68
C GLU A 86 -13.77 -14.03 -0.73
N ALA A 87 -12.62 -13.38 -0.55
CA ALA A 87 -12.49 -11.94 -0.71
C ALA A 87 -12.83 -11.51 -2.14
N MET A 88 -12.31 -12.21 -3.16
CA MET A 88 -12.63 -11.92 -4.56
C MET A 88 -14.13 -12.05 -4.84
N GLN A 89 -14.74 -13.15 -4.40
CA GLN A 89 -16.18 -13.39 -4.55
C GLN A 89 -17.02 -12.28 -3.91
N ALA A 90 -16.64 -11.81 -2.71
CA ALA A 90 -17.32 -10.74 -2.03
C ALA A 90 -17.16 -9.39 -2.76
N PHE A 91 -15.98 -9.06 -3.27
CA PHE A 91 -15.79 -7.86 -4.10
C PHE A 91 -16.61 -7.92 -5.39
N ASP A 92 -16.65 -9.06 -6.07
CA ASP A 92 -17.47 -9.26 -7.27
C ASP A 92 -18.96 -9.14 -6.95
N GLN A 93 -19.41 -9.69 -5.82
CA GLN A 93 -20.79 -9.54 -5.35
C GLN A 93 -21.13 -8.07 -5.09
N ALA A 94 -20.28 -7.33 -4.37
CA ALA A 94 -20.52 -5.93 -4.08
C ALA A 94 -20.59 -5.06 -5.35
N LEU A 95 -19.74 -5.36 -6.34
CA LEU A 95 -19.74 -4.70 -7.65
C LEU A 95 -21.00 -5.04 -8.47
N ASN A 96 -21.43 -6.30 -8.48
CA ASN A 96 -22.66 -6.71 -9.18
C ASN A 96 -23.93 -6.08 -8.59
N LEU A 97 -23.95 -5.85 -7.27
CA LEU A 97 -25.05 -5.19 -6.58
C LEU A 97 -25.09 -3.68 -6.78
N ASP A 98 -23.93 -3.04 -7.01
CA ASP A 98 -23.79 -1.59 -7.14
C ASP A 98 -22.79 -1.22 -8.26
N PRO A 99 -23.11 -1.55 -9.53
CA PRO A 99 -22.16 -1.47 -10.64
C PRO A 99 -21.86 -0.05 -11.11
N GLN A 100 -22.61 0.94 -10.62
CA GLN A 100 -22.46 2.36 -10.97
C GLN A 100 -21.71 3.17 -9.91
N ASN A 101 -21.19 2.50 -8.89
CA ASN A 101 -20.43 3.15 -7.82
C ASN A 101 -18.91 2.97 -8.05
N PRO A 102 -18.16 4.04 -8.35
CA PRO A 102 -16.71 3.97 -8.61
C PRO A 102 -15.94 3.32 -7.46
N TYR A 103 -16.42 3.47 -6.23
CA TYR A 103 -15.78 2.89 -5.04
C TYR A 103 -15.71 1.36 -5.08
N ARG A 104 -16.66 0.68 -5.75
CA ARG A 104 -16.66 -0.78 -5.88
C ARG A 104 -15.51 -1.27 -6.75
N TYR A 105 -15.26 -0.57 -7.86
CA TYR A 105 -14.12 -0.85 -8.71
C TYR A 105 -12.80 -0.52 -8.02
N SER A 106 -12.65 0.66 -7.41
CA SER A 106 -11.39 1.03 -6.76
C SER A 106 -11.04 0.14 -5.55
N SER A 107 -12.05 -0.35 -4.81
CA SER A 107 -11.85 -1.33 -3.73
C SER A 107 -11.39 -2.70 -4.25
N ARG A 108 -12.02 -3.21 -5.31
CA ARG A 108 -11.60 -4.47 -5.95
C ARG A 108 -10.22 -4.33 -6.60
N ALA A 109 -9.93 -3.19 -7.22
CA ALA A 109 -8.62 -2.86 -7.80
C ALA A 109 -7.52 -2.91 -6.74
N TYR A 110 -7.75 -2.30 -5.58
CA TYR A 110 -6.82 -2.36 -4.45
C TYR A 110 -6.55 -3.80 -4.04
N PHE A 111 -7.59 -4.62 -3.91
CA PHE A 111 -7.42 -6.03 -3.58
C PHE A 111 -6.65 -6.80 -4.66
N LYS A 112 -6.98 -6.63 -5.95
CA LYS A 112 -6.28 -7.23 -7.08
C LYS A 112 -4.79 -6.88 -7.09
N ASP A 113 -4.44 -5.64 -6.81
CA ASP A 113 -3.04 -5.23 -6.64
C ASP A 113 -2.35 -6.03 -5.52
N ARG A 114 -3.01 -6.17 -4.36
CA ARG A 114 -2.47 -6.91 -3.20
C ARG A 114 -2.27 -8.40 -3.45
N ILE A 115 -3.03 -9.01 -4.35
CA ILE A 115 -2.88 -10.42 -4.74
C ILE A 115 -2.03 -10.61 -6.01
N GLY A 116 -1.53 -9.53 -6.61
CA GLY A 116 -0.64 -9.57 -7.77
C GLY A 116 -1.33 -9.60 -9.13
N ASP A 117 -2.65 -9.47 -9.20
CA ASP A 117 -3.37 -9.22 -10.45
C ASP A 117 -3.26 -7.74 -10.85
N LEU A 118 -2.04 -7.33 -11.21
CA LEU A 118 -1.73 -5.93 -11.49
C LEU A 118 -2.47 -5.40 -12.73
N LYS A 119 -2.72 -6.26 -13.73
CA LYS A 119 -3.46 -5.87 -14.93
C LYS A 119 -4.94 -5.66 -14.62
N GLY A 120 -5.57 -6.63 -13.93
CA GLY A 120 -6.96 -6.48 -13.51
C GLY A 120 -7.17 -5.32 -12.52
N ALA A 121 -6.16 -4.99 -11.71
CA ALA A 121 -6.19 -3.81 -10.86
C ALA A 121 -6.19 -2.50 -11.66
N ILE A 122 -5.36 -2.40 -12.71
CA ILE A 122 -5.37 -1.24 -13.62
C ILE A 122 -6.74 -1.10 -14.29
N GLU A 123 -7.31 -2.18 -14.82
CA GLU A 123 -8.62 -2.17 -15.48
C GLU A 123 -9.73 -1.64 -14.55
N ASP A 124 -9.75 -2.11 -13.30
CA ASP A 124 -10.73 -1.65 -12.31
C ASP A 124 -10.47 -0.19 -11.89
N TYR A 125 -9.22 0.23 -11.70
CA TYR A 125 -8.92 1.64 -11.43
C TYR A 125 -9.33 2.54 -12.60
N GLU A 126 -9.11 2.14 -13.84
CA GLU A 126 -9.55 2.89 -15.03
C GLU A 126 -11.06 3.04 -15.02
N ARG A 127 -11.80 1.97 -14.73
CA ARG A 127 -13.26 2.02 -14.65
C ARG A 127 -13.75 2.93 -13.53
N ALA A 128 -13.10 2.93 -12.37
CA ALA A 128 -13.39 3.85 -11.28
C ALA A 128 -13.16 5.32 -11.69
N ILE A 129 -12.03 5.60 -12.35
CA ILE A 129 -11.63 6.95 -12.79
C ILE A 129 -12.50 7.47 -13.95
N GLU A 130 -13.00 6.59 -14.83
CA GLU A 130 -13.98 6.97 -15.85
C GLU A 130 -15.27 7.48 -15.23
N MET A 131 -15.69 6.87 -14.12
CA MET A 131 -16.91 7.23 -13.39
C MET A 131 -16.72 8.45 -12.48
N ASP A 132 -15.55 8.54 -11.82
CA ASP A 132 -15.15 9.69 -11.00
C ASP A 132 -13.74 10.17 -11.37
N PRO A 133 -13.64 11.12 -12.33
CA PRO A 133 -12.36 11.63 -12.80
C PRO A 133 -11.55 12.40 -11.76
N GLU A 134 -12.16 12.80 -10.65
CA GLU A 134 -11.60 13.63 -9.58
C GLU A 134 -11.13 12.78 -8.38
N ASP A 135 -11.26 11.45 -8.44
CA ASP A 135 -10.70 10.53 -7.44
C ASP A 135 -9.16 10.46 -7.55
N ALA A 136 -8.51 11.40 -6.88
CA ALA A 136 -7.06 11.46 -6.77
C ALA A 136 -6.44 10.18 -6.16
N VAL A 137 -7.16 9.52 -5.26
CA VAL A 137 -6.66 8.30 -4.60
C VAL A 137 -6.60 7.15 -5.61
N SER A 138 -7.64 6.95 -6.41
CA SER A 138 -7.64 5.95 -7.47
C SER A 138 -6.56 6.24 -8.53
N LEU A 139 -6.35 7.51 -8.90
CA LEU A 139 -5.26 7.89 -9.82
C LEU A 139 -3.89 7.57 -9.26
N ASN A 140 -3.63 7.93 -8.00
CA ASN A 140 -2.37 7.63 -7.34
C ASN A 140 -2.14 6.11 -7.23
N ASN A 141 -3.16 5.36 -6.82
CA ASN A 141 -3.05 3.90 -6.70
C ASN A 141 -2.83 3.24 -8.07
N LYS A 142 -3.52 3.70 -9.12
CA LYS A 142 -3.25 3.25 -10.50
C LYS A 142 -1.79 3.47 -10.89
N GLY A 143 -1.25 4.67 -10.61
CA GLY A 143 0.15 4.99 -10.88
C GLY A 143 1.13 4.06 -10.17
N LEU A 144 0.86 3.69 -8.92
CA LEU A 144 1.68 2.71 -8.18
C LEU A 144 1.64 1.32 -8.83
N VAL A 145 0.47 0.88 -9.31
CA VAL A 145 0.33 -0.42 -10.00
C VAL A 145 1.03 -0.39 -11.38
N GLU A 146 0.91 0.70 -12.12
CA GLU A 146 1.60 0.93 -13.39
C GLU A 146 3.13 0.89 -13.19
N GLU A 147 3.65 1.46 -12.11
CA GLU A 147 5.07 1.41 -11.76
C GLU A 147 5.54 -0.02 -11.45
N LYS A 148 4.75 -0.81 -10.70
CA LYS A 148 5.04 -2.24 -10.44
C LYS A 148 5.16 -3.06 -11.74
N LEU A 149 4.44 -2.69 -12.79
CA LEU A 149 4.52 -3.31 -14.12
C LEU A 149 5.62 -2.71 -15.03
N GLY A 150 6.30 -1.64 -14.59
CA GLY A 150 7.32 -0.93 -15.38
C GLY A 150 6.75 0.06 -16.40
N TYR A 151 5.46 0.40 -16.34
CA TYR A 151 4.81 1.37 -17.21
C TYR A 151 5.08 2.81 -16.74
N LEU A 152 6.36 3.19 -16.65
CA LEU A 152 6.80 4.44 -16.02
C LEU A 152 6.18 5.71 -16.63
N GLY A 153 5.92 5.70 -17.94
CA GLY A 153 5.26 6.81 -18.64
C GLY A 153 3.81 6.99 -18.22
N ALA A 154 3.05 5.90 -18.12
CA ALA A 154 1.67 5.90 -17.67
C ALA A 154 1.57 6.29 -16.19
N ALA A 155 2.43 5.69 -15.35
CA ALA A 155 2.51 5.99 -13.92
C ALA A 155 2.71 7.50 -13.67
N ARG A 156 3.66 8.13 -14.40
CA ARG A 156 3.90 9.57 -14.30
C ARG A 156 2.65 10.40 -14.65
N GLN A 157 1.88 10.00 -15.66
CA GLN A 157 0.65 10.69 -16.03
C GLN A 157 -0.42 10.55 -14.93
N SER A 158 -0.60 9.34 -14.40
CA SER A 158 -1.53 9.04 -13.31
C SER A 158 -1.20 9.86 -12.06
N PHE A 159 0.07 9.88 -11.61
CA PHE A 159 0.53 10.73 -10.51
C PHE A 159 0.33 12.22 -10.79
N SER A 160 0.73 12.69 -11.97
CA SER A 160 0.58 14.11 -12.33
C SER A 160 -0.88 14.57 -12.33
N LYS A 161 -1.82 13.69 -12.69
CA LYS A 161 -3.25 14.01 -12.59
C LYS A 161 -3.70 14.06 -11.13
N SER A 162 -3.32 13.09 -10.30
CA SER A 162 -3.59 13.09 -8.85
C SER A 162 -3.04 14.35 -8.15
N ASP A 163 -1.81 14.73 -8.45
CA ASP A 163 -1.14 15.89 -7.87
C ASP A 163 -1.88 17.20 -8.19
N ARG A 164 -2.33 17.36 -9.45
CA ARG A 164 -3.15 18.50 -9.86
C ARG A 164 -4.48 18.60 -9.10
N LEU A 165 -5.13 17.46 -8.83
CA LEU A 165 -6.40 17.41 -8.11
C LEU A 165 -6.23 17.76 -6.62
N THR A 166 -5.12 17.35 -6.03
CA THR A 166 -4.83 17.56 -4.60
C THR A 166 -4.12 18.89 -4.31
N GLY A 167 -3.56 19.54 -5.34
CA GLY A 167 -2.65 20.67 -5.18
C GLY A 167 -1.28 20.26 -4.62
N TYR A 168 -1.00 18.95 -4.53
CA TYR A 168 0.30 18.46 -4.11
C TYR A 168 1.36 18.82 -5.16
N THR A 169 2.46 19.37 -4.70
CA THR A 169 3.65 19.59 -5.53
C THR A 169 4.75 18.69 -5.00
N PRO A 170 5.22 17.70 -5.78
CA PRO A 170 6.35 16.88 -5.37
C PRO A 170 7.56 17.78 -5.10
N PRO A 171 8.33 17.54 -4.01
CA PRO A 171 9.60 18.20 -3.82
C PRO A 171 10.45 17.99 -5.07
N GLU A 172 11.05 19.06 -5.61
CA GLU A 172 11.98 18.94 -6.73
C GLU A 172 12.99 17.85 -6.42
N GLN A 173 13.00 16.80 -7.25
CA GLN A 173 14.09 15.84 -7.21
C GLN A 173 15.34 16.66 -7.46
N ARG A 174 16.21 16.81 -6.45
CA ARG A 174 17.51 17.46 -6.65
C ARG A 174 18.16 16.77 -7.82
N GLN A 175 18.20 17.45 -8.97
CA GLN A 175 19.11 17.09 -10.02
C GLN A 175 20.49 17.10 -9.37
N PRO A 176 21.36 16.11 -9.61
CA PRO A 176 22.75 16.25 -9.22
C PRO A 176 23.22 17.56 -9.83
N ASP A 177 23.59 18.49 -8.95
CA ASP A 177 23.95 19.85 -9.30
C ASP A 177 25.03 19.78 -10.39
N ASN A 178 24.66 20.11 -11.63
CA ASN A 178 25.62 20.40 -12.70
C ASN A 178 26.19 21.80 -12.44
N GLY A 179 26.70 22.01 -11.23
CA GLY A 179 27.34 23.22 -10.77
C GLY A 179 28.74 23.28 -11.36
N ASN A 180 28.98 24.37 -12.07
CA ASN A 180 30.26 24.78 -12.65
C ASN A 180 31.49 24.35 -11.83
N GLU A 181 32.46 23.78 -12.53
CA GLU A 181 33.84 23.61 -12.07
C GLU A 181 34.43 24.97 -11.67
N GLN A 182 34.37 25.29 -10.37
CA GLN A 182 35.34 26.19 -9.75
C GLN A 182 36.42 25.33 -9.11
N SER A 183 37.60 25.41 -9.71
CA SER A 183 38.81 24.70 -9.36
C SER A 183 39.25 25.00 -7.91
N LEU A 184 39.29 23.96 -7.08
CA LEU A 184 40.10 23.93 -5.86
C LEU A 184 41.58 23.79 -6.25
N PRO A 185 42.50 24.51 -5.59
CA PRO A 185 43.92 24.41 -5.87
C PRO A 185 44.49 23.09 -5.35
N GLY A 186 45.13 22.35 -6.26
CA GLY A 186 46.20 21.37 -6.02
C GLY A 186 46.07 20.45 -4.80
N SER A 187 45.56 19.24 -5.01
CA SER A 187 46.02 18.06 -4.28
C SER A 187 46.32 16.95 -5.27
N ASP A 188 47.53 16.41 -5.17
CA ASP A 188 48.15 15.48 -6.09
C ASP A 188 47.27 14.30 -6.54
N SER A 189 47.50 13.93 -7.80
CA SER A 189 46.92 12.84 -8.59
C SER A 189 46.52 11.59 -7.80
N GLN A 190 45.22 11.41 -7.61
CA GLN A 190 44.59 10.09 -7.55
C GLN A 190 43.87 9.81 -8.89
N PRO A 191 43.98 8.61 -9.47
CA PRO A 191 43.29 8.28 -10.71
C PRO A 191 41.76 8.33 -10.52
N LYS A 192 41.07 9.04 -11.43
CA LYS A 192 39.60 9.14 -11.48
C LYS A 192 38.96 7.74 -11.47
N PRO A 193 37.85 7.51 -10.75
CA PRO A 193 37.12 6.26 -10.86
C PRO A 193 36.53 6.14 -12.27
N GLU A 194 36.96 5.12 -13.01
CA GLU A 194 36.33 4.73 -14.27
C GLU A 194 34.85 4.44 -14.05
N LYS A 195 34.00 4.93 -14.96
CA LYS A 195 32.56 4.64 -14.97
C LYS A 195 32.35 3.12 -14.91
N ALA A 196 31.71 2.64 -13.85
CA ALA A 196 31.42 1.23 -13.67
C ALA A 196 30.54 0.72 -14.82
N LYS A 197 31.08 -0.21 -15.61
CA LYS A 197 30.33 -0.92 -16.66
C LYS A 197 29.18 -1.71 -16.03
N PRO A 198 28.03 -1.85 -16.72
CA PRO A 198 26.91 -2.63 -16.19
C PRO A 198 27.36 -4.05 -15.84
N LEU A 199 27.00 -4.51 -14.64
CA LEU A 199 27.34 -5.83 -14.13
C LEU A 199 26.64 -6.89 -14.99
N THR A 200 27.43 -7.59 -15.82
CA THR A 200 26.92 -8.76 -16.55
C THR A 200 26.99 -10.00 -15.67
N ILE A 201 26.11 -10.97 -15.91
CA ILE A 201 26.06 -12.27 -15.19
C ILE A 201 27.45 -12.94 -15.15
N ARG A 202 28.23 -12.81 -16.23
CA ARG A 202 29.61 -13.32 -16.31
C ARG A 202 30.56 -12.66 -15.30
N HIS A 203 30.39 -11.36 -15.02
CA HIS A 203 31.17 -10.66 -13.99
C HIS A 203 30.74 -11.07 -12.58
N VAL A 204 29.45 -11.27 -12.34
CA VAL A 204 28.94 -11.77 -11.05
C VAL A 204 29.53 -13.14 -10.73
N PHE A 205 29.53 -14.07 -11.70
CA PHE A 205 30.14 -15.39 -11.52
C PHE A 205 31.66 -15.34 -11.33
N ALA A 206 32.37 -14.41 -12.00
CA ALA A 206 33.80 -14.23 -11.80
C ALA A 206 34.14 -13.73 -10.38
N ILE A 207 33.32 -12.83 -9.82
CA ILE A 207 33.46 -12.35 -8.44
C ILE A 207 33.17 -13.48 -7.45
N LEU A 208 32.11 -14.26 -7.65
CA LEU A 208 31.78 -15.42 -6.82
C LEU A 208 32.89 -16.48 -6.82
N ASN A 209 33.50 -16.74 -7.98
CA ASN A 209 34.60 -17.70 -8.07
C ASN A 209 35.87 -17.20 -7.33
N LYS A 210 36.16 -15.90 -7.37
CA LYS A 210 37.25 -15.29 -6.58
C LYS A 210 36.99 -15.35 -5.08
N LEU A 211 35.73 -15.23 -4.65
CA LEU A 211 35.30 -15.44 -3.26
C LEU A 211 35.54 -16.87 -2.77
N VAL A 212 35.63 -17.86 -3.65
CA VAL A 212 35.93 -19.25 -3.26
C VAL A 212 37.45 -19.51 -3.29
N THR A 213 38.12 -19.01 -4.32
CA THR A 213 39.51 -19.38 -4.65
C THR A 213 40.56 -18.49 -3.97
N ASP A 214 40.25 -17.23 -3.66
CA ASP A 214 41.20 -16.30 -3.03
C ASP A 214 40.96 -16.15 -1.52
N LYS A 215 42.03 -16.30 -0.74
CA LYS A 215 41.99 -16.22 0.73
C LYS A 215 41.92 -14.76 1.21
N ALA A 216 42.50 -13.81 0.47
CA ALA A 216 42.48 -12.39 0.83
C ALA A 216 41.08 -11.80 0.62
N THR A 217 40.48 -12.03 -0.56
CA THR A 217 39.11 -11.62 -0.90
C THR A 217 38.08 -12.14 0.12
N ARG A 218 38.21 -13.40 0.58
CA ARG A 218 37.35 -13.96 1.63
C ARG A 218 37.45 -13.21 2.96
N ARG A 219 38.65 -12.77 3.33
CA ARG A 219 38.87 -12.06 4.59
C ARG A 219 38.24 -10.67 4.55
N GLU A 220 38.38 -9.96 3.44
CA GLU A 220 37.75 -8.66 3.23
C GLU A 220 36.21 -8.75 3.24
N PHE A 221 35.65 -9.72 2.52
CA PHE A 221 34.20 -9.94 2.52
C PHE A 221 33.66 -10.29 3.92
N LYS A 222 34.37 -11.12 4.68
CA LYS A 222 33.98 -11.44 6.07
C LYS A 222 34.02 -10.22 6.98
N ASN A 223 34.98 -9.32 6.78
CA ASN A 223 35.07 -8.07 7.54
C ASN A 223 33.93 -7.11 7.17
N PHE A 224 33.58 -7.03 5.88
CA PHE A 224 32.44 -6.25 5.40
C PHE A 224 31.10 -6.75 5.97
N ILE A 225 30.86 -8.06 5.97
CA ILE A 225 29.65 -8.63 6.58
C ILE A 225 29.62 -8.37 8.10
N ARG A 226 30.77 -8.48 8.78
CA ARG A 226 30.86 -8.17 10.21
C ARG A 226 30.60 -6.69 10.53
N SER A 227 31.04 -5.76 9.68
CA SER A 227 30.78 -4.32 9.89
C SER A 227 29.31 -3.97 9.65
N LYS A 228 28.60 -4.71 8.80
CA LYS A 228 27.16 -4.54 8.58
C LYS A 228 26.29 -5.19 9.66
N ILE A 229 26.74 -6.26 10.31
CA ILE A 229 25.99 -6.94 11.38
C ILE A 229 26.20 -6.27 12.75
N LYS A 230 27.34 -5.62 13.01
CA LYS A 230 27.59 -4.89 14.27
C LYS A 230 27.01 -3.46 14.31
N GLY A 231 26.32 -3.04 13.25
CA GLY A 231 25.66 -1.74 13.15
C GLY A 231 24.13 -1.80 13.22
N ALA A 232 23.56 -2.90 13.72
CA ALA A 232 22.13 -3.10 13.96
C ALA A 232 21.88 -3.44 15.43
#